data_AF-A0A015LI43-F1
#
_entry.id   AF-A0A015LI43-F1
#
_cell.length_a   1.000
_cell.length_b   1.000
_cell.length_c   1.000
_cell.angle_alpha   90.00
_cell.angle_beta   90.00
_cell.angle_gamma   90.00
#
_symmetry.space_group_name_H-M   'P 1'
#
loop_
_entity.id
_entity.type
_entity.pdbx_description
1 polymer ?
#
loop_
_entity_poly.entity_id
_entity_poly.type
_entity_poly.pdbx_seq_one_letter_code
_entity_poly.pdbx_strand_id
1 'polypeptide(L)'
;MAQLIPISIVDINAQVDLSEDEDIEDENIAQEIIDAVGKGGHRNIKDILRYLVPDLIQKRILNPHHPVINLRISGDGHNVGRKIKHVMITMAILDDKDTLHKPNSYHTIILYPGCENYDSLSNIMVPFCHDLRNLKEQGLIINNIRWNFQFCFSSDWKFLATCLGFNGAHSKNFCPWCTISKSQQGDLSKEWSISKNINKLVEKNNYYEGHTRKPLFDMIPLDHWIPDELHIMLRITDRLWSLLIAELMEQNLFNDTARKIIIDEMKRIKINFQFWQDHGSKTWNYTSLMGNDKVKVLQFFDLTKILSMRRATIVRDLWNKFYELYIKMKDPTVKAEDFKNDAINWLTLFLTPSEGIPNTQGFKKGLYQPDNITPYIHVLVFHISEFMAIHQKWGLKAFSCSGVEKKNHEQVSYFFCKTMKDGGGKKNSQSSAIVEILQNENRTLFYNHNNIPLNYQNPKTIHIKTQNI
;
A
#
# COMPACT_ATOMS: atom_id res chain seq x y z
N MET A 1 -36.52 -10.28 2.05
CA MET A 1 -35.33 -10.86 2.71
C MET A 1 -34.12 -10.47 1.89
N ALA A 2 -33.30 -9.52 2.35
CA ALA A 2 -32.09 -9.15 1.61
C ALA A 2 -31.15 -10.36 1.55
N GLN A 3 -30.76 -10.78 0.35
CA GLN A 3 -29.78 -11.85 0.17
C GLN A 3 -28.48 -11.44 0.86
N LEU A 4 -28.09 -12.18 1.91
CA LEU A 4 -26.79 -12.06 2.54
C LEU A 4 -25.73 -12.46 1.51
N ILE A 5 -24.72 -11.62 1.29
CA ILE A 5 -23.59 -11.95 0.40
C ILE A 5 -22.93 -13.24 0.93
N PRO A 6 -22.93 -14.34 0.15
CA PRO A 6 -22.34 -15.60 0.60
C PRO A 6 -20.85 -15.44 0.89
N ILE A 7 -20.38 -16.15 1.92
CA ILE A 7 -18.96 -16.28 2.23
C ILE A 7 -18.59 -17.74 1.94
N SER A 8 -17.75 -17.95 0.94
CA SER A 8 -17.18 -19.26 0.62
C SER A 8 -15.86 -19.44 1.36
N ILE A 9 -15.60 -20.64 1.85
CA ILE A 9 -14.30 -21.03 2.39
C ILE A 9 -13.45 -21.59 1.25
N VAL A 10 -12.22 -21.11 1.15
CA VAL A 10 -11.24 -21.58 0.16
C VAL A 10 -10.09 -22.21 0.92
N ASP A 11 -9.78 -23.46 0.61
CA ASP A 11 -8.60 -24.12 1.17
C ASP A 11 -7.33 -23.52 0.56
N ILE A 12 -6.35 -23.30 1.43
CA ILE A 12 -5.07 -22.69 1.11
C ILE A 12 -4.01 -23.70 1.51
N ASN A 13 -3.18 -24.08 0.56
CA ASN A 13 -1.92 -24.75 0.86
C ASN A 13 -0.94 -23.72 1.45
N ALA A 14 -1.24 -23.22 2.66
CA ALA A 14 -0.38 -22.29 3.39
C ALA A 14 0.57 -23.08 4.28
N GLN A 15 1.88 -22.94 4.08
CA GLN A 15 2.86 -23.32 5.09
C GLN A 15 2.92 -22.22 6.14
N VAL A 16 2.66 -22.56 7.40
CA VAL A 16 2.93 -21.65 8.52
C VAL A 16 4.39 -21.86 8.93
N ASP A 17 5.15 -20.78 8.90
CA ASP A 17 6.51 -20.79 9.42
C ASP A 17 6.43 -20.68 10.95
N LEU A 18 6.53 -21.82 11.63
CA LEU A 18 6.50 -21.93 13.10
C LEU A 18 7.92 -21.84 13.71
N SER A 19 8.92 -21.38 12.96
CA SER A 19 10.35 -21.50 13.30
C SER A 19 10.89 -20.49 14.32
N GLU A 20 10.10 -19.53 14.80
CA GLU A 20 10.51 -18.63 15.89
C GLU A 20 9.88 -19.08 17.22
N ASP A 21 10.72 -19.29 18.24
CA ASP A 21 10.38 -19.81 19.57
C ASP A 21 9.28 -19.01 20.31
N GLU A 22 8.68 -19.67 21.31
CA GLU A 22 7.54 -19.32 22.18
C GLU A 22 7.52 -17.83 22.61
N ASP A 23 6.43 -17.08 22.40
CA ASP A 23 5.38 -16.91 23.42
C ASP A 23 4.04 -16.52 22.78
N ILE A 24 3.07 -17.43 22.79
CA ILE A 24 1.65 -17.08 22.86
C ILE A 24 1.21 -17.58 24.24
N GLU A 25 0.93 -16.67 25.19
CA GLU A 25 0.52 -17.05 26.55
C GLU A 25 -0.86 -17.77 26.60
N ASP A 26 -1.60 -17.80 25.48
CA ASP A 26 -2.91 -18.45 25.37
C ASP A 26 -2.93 -19.54 24.29
N GLU A 27 -2.77 -20.79 24.72
CA GLU A 27 -2.82 -21.99 23.87
C GLU A 27 -4.13 -22.08 23.05
N ASN A 28 -5.24 -21.49 23.49
CA ASN A 28 -6.50 -21.54 22.74
C ASN A 28 -6.47 -20.67 21.48
N ILE A 29 -5.81 -19.52 21.53
CA ILE A 29 -5.63 -18.64 20.37
C ILE A 29 -4.70 -19.31 19.36
N ALA A 30 -3.63 -19.96 19.84
CA ALA A 30 -2.75 -20.74 18.98
C ALA A 30 -3.49 -21.89 18.30
N GLN A 31 -4.34 -22.63 19.03
CA GLN A 31 -5.07 -23.78 18.50
C GLN A 31 -6.19 -23.40 17.51
N GLU A 32 -7.01 -22.38 17.79
CA GLU A 32 -8.02 -21.88 16.82
C GLU A 32 -7.39 -21.41 15.51
N ILE A 33 -6.16 -20.87 15.60
CA ILE A 33 -5.42 -20.42 14.45
C ILE A 33 -4.86 -21.60 13.69
N ILE A 34 -4.25 -22.59 14.37
CA ILE A 34 -3.81 -23.87 13.78
C ILE A 34 -4.98 -24.56 13.06
N ASP A 35 -6.19 -24.54 13.63
CA ASP A 35 -7.39 -25.12 13.03
C ASP A 35 -7.95 -24.29 11.86
N ALA A 36 -7.62 -22.99 11.80
CA ALA A 36 -7.91 -22.07 10.69
C ALA A 36 -6.77 -21.98 9.66
N VAL A 37 -5.60 -22.58 9.94
CA VAL A 37 -4.46 -22.63 9.02
C VAL A 37 -4.92 -23.35 7.77
N GLY A 38 -4.74 -22.68 6.64
CA GLY A 38 -5.12 -23.23 5.35
C GLY A 38 -6.59 -22.99 4.96
N LYS A 39 -7.33 -22.09 5.62
CA LYS A 39 -8.68 -21.70 5.19
C LYS A 39 -8.84 -20.18 5.10
N GLY A 40 -9.14 -19.69 3.90
CA GLY A 40 -9.46 -18.29 3.63
C GLY A 40 -10.95 -18.08 3.42
N GLY A 41 -11.43 -16.88 3.73
CA GLY A 41 -12.78 -16.45 3.39
C GLY A 41 -12.78 -15.69 2.07
N HIS A 42 -13.73 -16.00 1.20
CA HIS A 42 -13.94 -15.34 -0.08
C HIS A 42 -15.41 -14.88 -0.20
N ARG A 43 -15.62 -13.65 -0.68
CA ARG A 43 -16.93 -13.09 -1.02
C ARG A 43 -17.00 -12.85 -2.52
N ASN A 44 -18.08 -13.30 -3.16
CA ASN A 44 -18.24 -13.11 -4.60
C ASN A 44 -18.40 -11.63 -4.95
N ILE A 45 -17.56 -11.12 -5.84
CA ILE A 45 -17.58 -9.71 -6.26
C ILE A 45 -18.91 -9.32 -6.93
N LYS A 46 -19.53 -10.21 -7.72
CA LYS A 46 -20.82 -9.93 -8.39
C LYS A 46 -21.94 -9.73 -7.38
N ASP A 47 -21.93 -10.48 -6.27
CA ASP A 47 -22.94 -10.34 -5.22
C ASP A 47 -22.78 -9.04 -4.45
N ILE A 48 -21.53 -8.64 -4.16
CA ILE A 48 -21.23 -7.32 -3.59
C ILE A 48 -21.71 -6.20 -4.55
N LEU A 49 -21.41 -6.32 -5.84
CA LEU A 49 -21.82 -5.33 -6.83
C LEU A 49 -23.35 -5.23 -6.97
N ARG A 50 -24.07 -6.35 -7.00
CA ARG A 50 -25.55 -6.38 -6.99
C ARG A 50 -26.13 -5.65 -5.77
N TYR A 51 -25.42 -5.67 -4.65
CA TYR A 51 -25.80 -4.96 -3.45
C TYR A 51 -25.52 -3.45 -3.53
N LEU A 52 -24.35 -3.06 -4.04
CA LEU A 52 -23.88 -1.68 -4.07
C LEU A 52 -24.51 -0.82 -5.17
N VAL A 53 -24.60 -1.37 -6.39
CA VAL A 53 -24.95 -0.60 -7.60
C VAL A 53 -26.32 0.10 -7.50
N PRO A 54 -27.40 -0.53 -7.00
CA PRO A 54 -28.70 0.14 -6.88
C PRO A 54 -28.65 1.41 -6.02
N ASP A 55 -27.94 1.38 -4.89
CA ASP A 55 -27.78 2.54 -3.99
C ASP A 55 -26.93 3.64 -4.64
N LEU A 56 -25.87 3.27 -5.36
CA LEU A 56 -25.04 4.25 -6.07
C LEU A 56 -25.77 4.92 -7.23
N ILE A 57 -26.72 4.24 -7.88
CA ILE A 57 -27.63 4.86 -8.86
C ILE A 57 -28.56 5.85 -8.15
N GLN A 58 -29.15 5.48 -7.02
CA GLN A 58 -30.03 6.37 -6.24
C GLN A 58 -29.29 7.63 -5.79
N LYS A 59 -28.03 7.49 -5.38
CA LYS A 59 -27.14 8.59 -5.01
C LYS A 59 -26.60 9.41 -6.20
N ARG A 60 -26.96 9.03 -7.44
CA ARG A 60 -26.50 9.66 -8.70
C ARG A 60 -24.98 9.61 -8.89
N ILE A 61 -24.31 8.65 -8.24
CA ILE A 61 -22.88 8.40 -8.42
C ILE A 61 -22.66 7.61 -9.73
N LEU A 62 -23.49 6.58 -9.95
CA LEU A 62 -23.49 5.81 -11.19
C LEU A 62 -24.60 6.30 -12.13
N ASN A 63 -24.27 6.43 -13.41
CA ASN A 63 -25.21 6.87 -14.45
C ASN A 63 -25.72 5.67 -15.27
N PRO A 64 -27.01 5.29 -15.16
CA PRO A 64 -27.62 4.23 -15.97
C PRO A 64 -27.48 4.39 -17.48
N HIS A 65 -27.40 5.63 -17.99
CA HIS A 65 -27.24 5.92 -19.41
C HIS A 65 -25.80 5.75 -19.90
N HIS A 66 -24.84 5.67 -18.98
CA HIS A 66 -23.44 5.39 -19.26
C HIS A 66 -22.94 4.28 -18.32
N PRO A 67 -23.32 3.02 -18.58
CA PRO A 67 -23.21 1.94 -17.61
C PRO A 67 -21.79 1.36 -17.54
N VAL A 68 -20.83 2.16 -17.09
CA VAL A 68 -19.44 1.77 -16.86
C VAL A 68 -19.10 1.99 -15.39
N ILE A 69 -18.60 0.96 -14.72
CA ILE A 69 -18.12 1.02 -13.33
C ILE A 69 -16.62 0.83 -13.31
N ASN A 70 -15.93 1.72 -12.60
CA ASN A 70 -14.49 1.69 -12.44
C ASN A 70 -14.18 1.10 -11.07
N LEU A 71 -13.47 -0.03 -11.05
CA LEU A 71 -13.12 -0.74 -9.83
C LEU A 71 -11.63 -0.60 -9.55
N ARG A 72 -11.31 -0.29 -8.31
CA ARG A 72 -9.95 -0.37 -7.79
C ARG A 72 -9.80 -1.66 -7.01
N ILE A 73 -8.80 -2.43 -7.36
CA ILE A 73 -8.37 -3.62 -6.63
C ILE A 73 -7.13 -3.25 -5.83
N SER A 74 -7.06 -3.74 -4.60
CA SER A 74 -5.93 -3.54 -3.72
C SER A 74 -5.76 -4.75 -2.82
N GLY A 75 -4.62 -4.84 -2.15
CA GLY A 75 -4.39 -5.80 -1.10
C GLY A 75 -3.22 -5.40 -0.23
N ASP A 76 -3.15 -6.03 0.94
CA ASP A 76 -2.12 -5.78 1.94
C ASP A 76 -1.93 -7.04 2.79
N GLY A 77 -0.68 -7.29 3.18
CA GLY A 77 -0.29 -8.34 4.11
C GLY A 77 0.14 -7.74 5.45
N HIS A 78 -0.42 -8.22 6.55
CA HIS A 78 -0.15 -7.63 7.86
C HIS A 78 -0.06 -8.64 8.99
N ASN A 79 0.80 -8.31 9.95
CA ASN A 79 0.94 -9.08 11.18
C ASN A 79 -0.25 -8.75 12.10
N VAL A 80 -1.14 -9.71 12.29
CA VAL A 80 -2.24 -9.60 13.25
C VAL A 80 -1.73 -9.87 14.65
N GLY A 81 -0.77 -10.78 14.84
CA GLY A 81 -0.06 -10.99 16.10
C GLY A 81 1.43 -11.24 15.84
N ARG A 82 2.21 -11.60 16.87
CA ARG A 82 3.65 -11.86 16.72
C ARG A 82 3.96 -12.93 15.66
N LYS A 83 3.13 -13.99 15.58
CA LYS A 83 3.30 -15.12 14.65
C LYS A 83 2.24 -15.20 13.54
N ILE A 84 1.22 -14.35 13.59
CA ILE A 84 0.01 -14.50 12.77
C ILE A 84 0.01 -13.41 11.72
N LYS A 85 -0.01 -13.82 10.45
CA LYS A 85 -0.12 -12.93 9.30
C LYS A 85 -1.46 -13.14 8.64
N HIS A 86 -2.16 -12.05 8.35
CA HIS A 86 -3.33 -12.08 7.46
C HIS A 86 -2.98 -11.36 6.16
N VAL A 87 -3.60 -11.81 5.08
CA VAL A 87 -3.57 -11.13 3.80
C VAL A 87 -4.99 -10.80 3.40
N MET A 88 -5.20 -9.54 3.07
CA MET A 88 -6.50 -8.99 2.66
C MET A 88 -6.41 -8.54 1.21
N ILE A 89 -7.43 -8.88 0.42
CA ILE A 89 -7.64 -8.35 -0.93
C ILE A 89 -8.99 -7.64 -0.93
N THR A 90 -9.01 -6.42 -1.43
CA THR A 90 -10.20 -5.55 -1.40
C THR A 90 -10.54 -5.03 -2.79
N MET A 91 -11.79 -4.61 -2.95
CA MET A 91 -12.23 -3.79 -4.06
C MET A 91 -12.86 -2.48 -3.56
N ALA A 92 -12.75 -1.42 -4.34
CA ALA A 92 -13.48 -0.17 -4.13
C ALA A 92 -14.07 0.32 -5.46
N ILE A 93 -15.19 1.05 -5.40
CA ILE A 93 -15.80 1.67 -6.58
C ILE A 93 -15.20 3.07 -6.75
N LEU A 94 -14.34 3.24 -7.76
CA LEU A 94 -13.60 4.50 -8.01
C LEU A 94 -14.52 5.66 -8.36
N ASP A 95 -15.70 5.39 -8.91
CA ASP A 95 -16.67 6.43 -9.24
C ASP A 95 -17.23 7.13 -7.99
N ASP A 96 -17.22 6.47 -6.82
CA ASP A 96 -17.58 7.08 -5.52
C ASP A 96 -16.37 7.77 -4.85
N LYS A 97 -15.81 8.77 -5.55
CA LYS A 97 -14.55 9.43 -5.18
C LYS A 97 -14.52 9.98 -3.76
N ASP A 98 -15.65 10.54 -3.32
CA ASP A 98 -15.74 11.24 -2.03
C ASP A 98 -15.63 10.28 -0.84
N THR A 99 -15.87 8.99 -1.03
CA THR A 99 -15.80 8.01 0.06
C THR A 99 -14.47 7.24 0.08
N LEU A 100 -13.62 7.31 -0.95
CA LEU A 100 -12.38 6.52 -1.08
C LEU A 100 -11.36 6.71 0.06
N HIS A 101 -11.51 7.74 0.90
CA HIS A 101 -10.68 7.94 2.10
C HIS A 101 -11.18 7.15 3.33
N LYS A 102 -12.37 6.55 3.24
CA LYS A 102 -13.05 5.81 4.31
C LYS A 102 -12.78 4.31 4.17
N PRO A 103 -12.47 3.60 5.27
CA PRO A 103 -12.24 2.15 5.25
C PRO A 103 -13.43 1.34 4.71
N ASN A 104 -14.65 1.80 4.99
CA ASN A 104 -15.90 1.15 4.56
C ASN A 104 -16.12 1.14 3.04
N SER A 105 -15.41 1.98 2.27
CA SER A 105 -15.49 1.99 0.81
C SER A 105 -14.68 0.87 0.16
N TYR A 106 -13.82 0.21 0.94
CA TYR A 106 -13.04 -0.93 0.50
C TYR A 106 -13.75 -2.19 0.98
N HIS A 107 -14.26 -3.01 0.06
CA HIS A 107 -14.94 -4.26 0.37
C HIS A 107 -13.95 -5.43 0.24
N THR A 108 -13.72 -6.14 1.35
CA THR A 108 -12.83 -7.32 1.38
C THR A 108 -13.37 -8.44 0.49
N ILE A 109 -12.69 -8.78 -0.58
CA ILE A 109 -13.06 -9.92 -1.44
C ILE A 109 -12.48 -11.21 -0.88
N ILE A 110 -11.23 -11.18 -0.46
CA ILE A 110 -10.52 -12.32 0.12
C ILE A 110 -9.86 -11.88 1.42
N LEU A 111 -9.95 -12.71 2.44
CA LEU A 111 -9.18 -12.57 3.68
C LEU A 111 -8.69 -13.95 4.09
N TYR A 112 -7.39 -14.08 4.37
CA TYR A 112 -6.85 -15.36 4.79
C TYR A 112 -5.66 -15.27 5.75
N PRO A 113 -5.46 -16.28 6.62
CA PRO A 113 -4.26 -16.41 7.41
C PRO A 113 -3.14 -17.00 6.54
N GLY A 114 -1.99 -16.34 6.52
CA GLY A 114 -0.83 -16.79 5.78
C GLY A 114 0.09 -15.67 5.35
N CYS A 115 1.11 -16.05 4.60
CA CYS A 115 2.11 -15.12 4.10
C CYS A 115 1.66 -14.48 2.78
N GLU A 116 1.96 -13.20 2.65
CA GLU A 116 1.94 -12.46 1.39
C GLU A 116 3.08 -12.96 0.49
N ASN A 117 2.83 -14.06 -0.23
CA ASN A 117 3.72 -14.63 -1.23
C ASN A 117 2.92 -15.02 -2.48
N TYR A 118 3.62 -15.14 -3.60
CA TYR A 118 3.00 -15.40 -4.89
C TYR A 118 2.20 -16.69 -4.92
N ASP A 119 2.73 -17.80 -4.41
CA ASP A 119 2.13 -19.13 -4.54
C ASP A 119 0.81 -19.22 -3.74
N SER A 120 0.77 -18.66 -2.53
CA SER A 120 -0.45 -18.56 -1.75
C SER A 120 -1.49 -17.66 -2.43
N LEU A 121 -1.07 -16.49 -2.93
CA LEU A 121 -1.95 -15.56 -3.66
C LEU A 121 -2.50 -16.19 -4.95
N SER A 122 -1.65 -16.85 -5.74
CA SER A 122 -2.07 -17.45 -7.02
C SER A 122 -3.12 -18.52 -6.83
N ASN A 123 -3.04 -19.29 -5.75
CA ASN A 123 -4.01 -20.34 -5.44
C ASN A 123 -5.34 -19.74 -4.97
N ILE A 124 -5.31 -18.83 -4.00
CA ILE A 124 -6.54 -18.32 -3.39
C ILE A 124 -7.30 -17.36 -4.31
N MET A 125 -6.59 -16.69 -5.23
CA MET A 125 -7.19 -15.70 -6.12
C MET A 125 -7.83 -16.31 -7.38
N VAL A 126 -7.76 -17.63 -7.60
CA VAL A 126 -8.33 -18.26 -8.81
C VAL A 126 -9.81 -17.89 -9.04
N PRO A 127 -10.73 -18.04 -8.06
CA PRO A 127 -12.13 -17.70 -8.26
C PRO A 127 -12.32 -16.21 -8.52
N PHE A 128 -11.59 -15.37 -7.80
CA PHE A 128 -11.68 -13.92 -7.96
C PHE A 128 -11.19 -13.45 -9.34
N CYS A 129 -10.05 -13.96 -9.81
CA CYS A 129 -9.52 -13.64 -11.14
C CYS A 129 -10.46 -14.14 -12.25
N HIS A 130 -11.10 -15.28 -12.07
CA HIS A 130 -12.13 -15.77 -13.00
C HIS A 130 -13.32 -14.79 -13.07
N ASP A 131 -13.83 -14.34 -11.92
CA ASP A 131 -14.92 -13.37 -11.88
C ASP A 131 -14.55 -12.02 -12.50
N LEU A 132 -13.32 -11.53 -12.27
CA LEU A 132 -12.85 -10.29 -12.88
C LEU A 132 -12.77 -10.37 -14.41
N ARG A 133 -12.29 -11.50 -14.96
CA ARG A 133 -12.29 -11.71 -16.43
C ARG A 133 -13.71 -11.76 -16.98
N ASN A 134 -14.60 -12.46 -16.30
CA ASN A 134 -16.01 -12.51 -16.69
C ASN A 134 -16.67 -11.12 -16.66
N LEU A 135 -16.41 -10.32 -15.62
CA LEU A 135 -16.86 -8.93 -15.54
C LEU A 135 -16.28 -8.06 -16.67
N LYS A 136 -15.00 -8.26 -17.04
CA LYS A 136 -14.35 -7.53 -18.13
C LYS A 136 -14.98 -7.83 -19.49
N GLU A 137 -15.22 -9.11 -19.78
CA GLU A 137 -15.63 -9.60 -21.09
C GLU A 137 -17.14 -9.52 -21.30
N GLN A 138 -17.91 -9.82 -20.25
CA GLN A 138 -19.36 -9.98 -20.35
C GLN A 138 -20.13 -8.89 -19.60
N GLY A 139 -19.49 -8.16 -18.70
CA GLY A 139 -20.19 -7.22 -17.82
C GLY A 139 -21.07 -7.92 -16.78
N LEU A 140 -21.98 -7.17 -16.15
CA LEU A 140 -22.93 -7.66 -15.16
C LEU A 140 -24.28 -6.97 -15.34
N ILE A 141 -25.36 -7.77 -15.42
CA ILE A 141 -26.71 -7.23 -15.52
C ILE A 141 -27.26 -6.95 -14.11
N ILE A 142 -27.59 -5.69 -13.83
CA ILE A 142 -28.20 -5.23 -12.58
C ILE A 142 -29.33 -4.27 -12.95
N ASN A 143 -30.54 -4.50 -12.43
CA ASN A 143 -31.74 -3.71 -12.74
C ASN A 143 -31.99 -3.54 -14.25
N ASN A 144 -31.86 -4.64 -15.01
CA ASN A 144 -31.98 -4.69 -16.48
C ASN A 144 -30.97 -3.83 -17.26
N ILE A 145 -29.94 -3.30 -16.60
CA ILE A 145 -28.85 -2.55 -17.21
C ILE A 145 -27.61 -3.43 -17.23
N ARG A 146 -26.97 -3.55 -18.40
CA ARG A 146 -25.68 -4.23 -18.54
C ARG A 146 -24.55 -3.27 -18.20
N TRP A 147 -23.90 -3.48 -17.05
CA TRP A 147 -22.75 -2.72 -16.61
C TRP A 147 -21.46 -3.31 -17.15
N ASN A 148 -20.61 -2.46 -17.73
CA ASN A 148 -19.25 -2.79 -18.14
C ASN A 148 -18.25 -2.34 -17.07
N PHE A 149 -17.08 -3.00 -17.01
CA PHE A 149 -16.12 -2.79 -15.93
C PHE A 149 -14.74 -2.41 -16.45
N GLN A 150 -14.14 -1.40 -15.81
CA GLN A 150 -12.73 -1.05 -15.94
C GLN A 150 -12.04 -1.29 -14.60
N PHE A 151 -10.81 -1.76 -14.65
CA PHE A 151 -10.07 -2.15 -13.45
C PHE A 151 -8.78 -1.36 -13.34
N CYS A 152 -8.52 -0.87 -12.14
CA CYS A 152 -7.24 -0.34 -11.71
C CYS A 152 -6.73 -1.16 -10.53
N PHE A 153 -5.42 -1.24 -10.39
CA PHE A 153 -4.76 -1.87 -9.26
C PHE A 153 -3.84 -0.86 -8.57
N SER A 154 -3.90 -0.78 -7.24
CA SER A 154 -2.86 -0.10 -6.46
C SER A 154 -2.72 -0.72 -5.08
N SER A 155 -1.49 -0.84 -4.60
CA SER A 155 -1.15 -1.36 -3.27
C SER A 155 0.21 -0.80 -2.86
N ASP A 156 0.72 -1.20 -1.69
CA ASP A 156 2.13 -1.02 -1.39
C ASP A 156 3.00 -1.81 -2.41
N TRP A 157 4.30 -1.47 -2.45
CA TRP A 157 5.21 -2.00 -3.46
C TRP A 157 5.39 -3.51 -3.39
N LYS A 158 5.43 -4.08 -2.18
CA LYS A 158 5.69 -5.50 -2.00
C LYS A 158 4.52 -6.31 -2.53
N PHE A 159 3.29 -5.90 -2.19
CA PHE A 159 2.09 -6.55 -2.67
C PHE A 159 1.94 -6.37 -4.20
N LEU A 160 2.23 -5.16 -4.71
CA LEU A 160 2.19 -4.84 -6.14
C LEU A 160 3.16 -5.71 -6.94
N ALA A 161 4.42 -5.77 -6.52
CA ALA A 161 5.45 -6.57 -7.17
C ALA A 161 5.10 -8.05 -7.13
N THR A 162 4.58 -8.54 -6.00
CA THR A 162 4.12 -9.93 -5.85
C THR A 162 3.00 -10.25 -6.84
N CYS A 163 1.95 -9.42 -6.92
CA CYS A 163 0.86 -9.64 -7.87
C CYS A 163 1.29 -9.52 -9.34
N LEU A 164 2.34 -8.77 -9.67
CA LEU A 164 2.92 -8.69 -11.01
C LEU A 164 3.86 -9.87 -11.34
N GLY A 165 4.16 -10.75 -10.39
CA GLY A 165 5.21 -11.74 -10.54
C GLY A 165 6.61 -11.12 -10.74
N PHE A 166 6.79 -9.92 -10.20
CA PHE A 166 8.00 -9.11 -10.33
C PHE A 166 8.97 -9.36 -9.18
N ASN A 167 10.24 -9.09 -9.41
CA ASN A 167 11.28 -9.21 -8.41
C ASN A 167 11.16 -8.11 -7.32
N GLY A 168 11.90 -8.29 -6.23
CA GLY A 168 11.93 -7.30 -5.15
C GLY A 168 12.61 -5.99 -5.58
N ALA A 169 12.29 -4.91 -4.85
CA ALA A 169 12.78 -3.54 -5.09
C ALA A 169 14.32 -3.39 -5.14
N HIS A 170 15.08 -4.36 -4.63
CA HIS A 170 16.54 -4.34 -4.60
C HIS A 170 17.20 -4.94 -5.85
N SER A 171 16.42 -5.43 -6.80
CA SER A 171 16.91 -6.07 -8.02
C SER A 171 17.60 -5.07 -8.96
N LYS A 172 18.36 -5.58 -9.95
CA LYS A 172 18.96 -4.76 -11.01
C LYS A 172 17.89 -4.04 -11.84
N ASN A 173 16.79 -4.73 -12.14
CA ASN A 173 15.66 -4.20 -12.90
C ASN A 173 14.48 -4.09 -11.96
N PHE A 174 14.37 -2.91 -11.34
CA PHE A 174 13.47 -2.67 -10.22
C PHE A 174 12.16 -2.00 -10.64
N CYS A 175 12.05 -1.45 -11.85
CA CYS A 175 10.83 -0.74 -12.27
C CYS A 175 9.85 -1.70 -12.96
N PRO A 176 8.59 -1.83 -12.50
CA PRO A 176 7.58 -2.64 -13.17
C PRO A 176 6.99 -1.98 -14.43
N TRP A 177 7.21 -0.68 -14.64
CA TRP A 177 6.61 0.08 -15.76
C TRP A 177 7.55 0.34 -16.94
N CYS A 178 8.85 0.46 -16.69
CA CYS A 178 9.86 0.70 -17.72
C CYS A 178 11.03 -0.29 -17.64
N THR A 179 11.94 -0.23 -18.60
CA THR A 179 13.07 -1.18 -18.75
C THR A 179 14.37 -0.70 -18.08
N ILE A 180 14.29 0.27 -17.16
CA ILE A 180 15.48 0.78 -16.47
C ILE A 180 16.22 -0.31 -15.70
N SER A 181 17.55 -0.26 -15.81
CA SER A 181 18.47 -0.99 -14.95
C SER A 181 19.14 -0.06 -13.94
N LYS A 182 19.58 -0.59 -12.80
CA LYS A 182 20.31 0.16 -11.77
C LYS A 182 21.51 0.95 -12.31
N SER A 183 22.25 0.39 -13.28
CA SER A 183 23.40 1.07 -13.92
C SER A 183 23.04 2.32 -14.71
N GLN A 184 21.76 2.54 -15.01
CA GLN A 184 21.28 3.72 -15.73
C GLN A 184 20.58 4.72 -14.80
N GLN A 185 20.53 4.44 -13.48
CA GLN A 185 19.99 5.39 -12.51
C GLN A 185 20.85 6.66 -12.51
N GLY A 186 20.19 7.81 -12.42
CA GLY A 186 20.84 9.13 -12.39
C GLY A 186 21.32 9.65 -13.75
N ASP A 187 21.14 8.90 -14.83
CA ASP A 187 21.38 9.38 -16.19
C ASP A 187 20.23 10.30 -16.65
N LEU A 188 20.38 11.60 -16.40
CA LEU A 188 19.38 12.62 -16.74
C LEU A 188 19.24 12.86 -18.24
N SER A 189 20.09 12.28 -19.08
CA SER A 189 19.94 12.36 -20.54
C SER A 189 18.86 11.42 -21.08
N LYS A 190 18.40 10.47 -20.26
CA LYS A 190 17.38 9.49 -20.62
C LYS A 190 16.03 9.85 -20.02
N GLU A 191 15.01 9.73 -20.85
CA GLU A 191 13.63 9.71 -20.39
C GLU A 191 13.15 8.27 -20.20
N TRP A 192 12.40 8.06 -19.13
CA TRP A 192 11.77 6.79 -18.81
C TRP A 192 10.26 6.98 -18.84
N SER A 193 9.56 6.13 -19.59
CA SER A 193 8.10 6.12 -19.71
C SER A 193 7.54 4.73 -19.47
N ILE A 194 6.24 4.64 -19.21
CA ILE A 194 5.49 3.37 -19.16
C ILE A 194 5.58 2.73 -20.55
N SER A 195 6.42 1.70 -20.65
CA SER A 195 6.82 1.07 -21.92
C SER A 195 6.64 -0.44 -21.91
N LYS A 196 6.52 -1.04 -20.72
CA LYS A 196 6.18 -2.45 -20.59
C LYS A 196 4.70 -2.68 -20.90
N ASN A 197 4.40 -3.80 -21.55
CA ASN A 197 3.04 -4.20 -21.89
C ASN A 197 2.65 -5.50 -21.18
N ILE A 198 1.49 -5.52 -20.52
CA ILE A 198 1.00 -6.71 -19.79
C ILE A 198 0.82 -7.92 -20.72
N ASN A 199 0.38 -7.73 -21.97
CA ASN A 199 0.12 -8.82 -22.91
C ASN A 199 1.40 -9.59 -23.24
N LYS A 200 2.54 -8.89 -23.31
CA LYS A 200 3.85 -9.55 -23.50
C LYS A 200 4.24 -10.43 -22.32
N LEU A 201 3.87 -10.02 -21.10
CA LEU A 201 4.06 -10.82 -19.88
C LEU A 201 3.11 -12.02 -19.81
N VAL A 202 1.92 -11.92 -20.42
CA VAL A 202 0.99 -13.05 -20.54
C VAL A 202 1.48 -14.08 -21.54
N GLU A 203 2.00 -13.64 -22.70
CA GLU A 203 2.63 -14.51 -23.71
C GLU A 203 3.87 -15.20 -23.14
N LYS A 204 4.72 -14.46 -22.43
CA LYS A 204 5.98 -14.94 -21.85
C LYS A 204 6.29 -14.16 -20.57
N ASN A 205 6.16 -14.82 -19.42
CA ASN A 205 6.31 -14.19 -18.11
C ASN A 205 7.68 -13.51 -17.88
N ASN A 206 8.74 -13.99 -18.52
CA ASN A 206 10.09 -13.43 -18.46
C ASN A 206 10.46 -12.61 -19.70
N TYR A 207 9.47 -12.08 -20.45
CA TYR A 207 9.71 -11.23 -21.62
C TYR A 207 10.50 -9.98 -21.25
N TYR A 208 10.18 -9.37 -20.12
CA TYR A 208 10.94 -8.25 -19.56
C TYR A 208 11.77 -8.70 -18.36
N GLU A 209 12.98 -8.17 -18.25
CA GLU A 209 13.81 -8.43 -17.08
C GLU A 209 13.10 -8.00 -15.79
N GLY A 210 13.25 -8.84 -14.78
CA GLY A 210 12.65 -8.67 -13.46
C GLY A 210 11.28 -9.31 -13.26
N HIS A 211 10.55 -9.64 -14.34
CA HIS A 211 9.37 -10.50 -14.25
C HIS A 211 9.80 -11.96 -14.28
N THR A 212 9.40 -12.72 -13.27
CA THR A 212 9.79 -14.14 -13.10
C THR A 212 8.57 -15.07 -13.11
N ARG A 213 7.38 -14.52 -12.85
CA ARG A 213 6.12 -15.24 -12.75
C ARG A 213 5.02 -14.49 -13.51
N LYS A 214 3.92 -15.18 -13.80
CA LYS A 214 2.80 -14.57 -14.55
C LYS A 214 2.09 -13.54 -13.66
N PRO A 215 1.71 -12.36 -14.17
CA PRO A 215 0.86 -11.44 -13.40
C PRO A 215 -0.46 -12.09 -12.99
N LEU A 216 -0.86 -11.94 -11.73
CA LEU A 216 -2.09 -12.50 -11.19
C LEU A 216 -3.32 -11.81 -11.80
N PHE A 217 -3.28 -10.48 -11.88
CA PHE A 217 -4.29 -9.66 -12.53
C PHE A 217 -3.90 -9.33 -13.98
N ASP A 218 -3.68 -10.38 -14.79
CA ASP A 218 -3.24 -10.25 -16.19
C ASP A 218 -4.21 -9.48 -17.11
N MET A 219 -5.46 -9.30 -16.68
CA MET A 219 -6.46 -8.50 -17.37
C MET A 219 -6.33 -6.99 -17.10
N ILE A 220 -5.44 -6.53 -16.23
CA ILE A 220 -5.22 -5.11 -15.94
C ILE A 220 -3.97 -4.62 -16.67
N PRO A 221 -4.08 -3.66 -17.61
CA PRO A 221 -2.92 -3.11 -18.32
C PRO A 221 -2.00 -2.34 -17.37
N LEU A 222 -0.69 -2.30 -17.65
CA LEU A 222 0.33 -1.77 -16.72
C LEU A 222 0.18 -0.27 -16.40
N ASP A 223 -0.41 0.50 -17.31
CA ASP A 223 -0.80 1.89 -17.09
C ASP A 223 -2.00 2.05 -16.13
N HIS A 224 -2.62 0.95 -15.71
CA HIS A 224 -3.65 0.86 -14.66
C HIS A 224 -3.14 0.12 -13.42
N TRP A 225 -1.82 -0.05 -13.27
CA TRP A 225 -1.16 -0.43 -12.00
C TRP A 225 -0.52 0.83 -11.41
N ILE A 226 -1.25 1.52 -10.54
CA ILE A 226 -0.92 2.87 -10.08
C ILE A 226 -0.04 2.77 -8.83
N PRO A 227 1.09 3.51 -8.77
CA PRO A 227 1.93 3.58 -7.59
C PRO A 227 1.21 4.30 -6.43
N ASP A 228 1.47 3.83 -5.22
CA ASP A 228 0.92 4.46 -4.02
C ASP A 228 1.69 5.70 -3.59
N GLU A 229 0.99 6.83 -3.51
CA GLU A 229 1.53 8.11 -3.07
C GLU A 229 2.03 8.07 -1.60
N LEU A 230 1.38 7.27 -0.75
CA LEU A 230 1.66 7.25 0.69
C LEU A 230 3.01 6.56 0.87
N HIS A 231 3.10 5.34 0.34
CA HIS A 231 4.25 4.72 -0.33
C HIS A 231 5.44 5.65 -0.61
N ILE A 232 5.27 6.48 -1.63
CA ILE A 232 6.29 7.39 -2.14
C ILE A 232 6.74 8.37 -1.05
N MET A 233 5.80 9.01 -0.36
CA MET A 233 6.12 9.95 0.73
C MET A 233 6.91 9.29 1.85
N LEU A 234 6.44 8.14 2.33
CA LEU A 234 7.05 7.42 3.44
C LEU A 234 8.49 7.03 3.12
N ARG A 235 8.73 6.44 1.94
CA ARG A 235 10.01 5.80 1.59
C ARG A 235 11.05 6.80 1.11
N ILE A 236 10.65 7.88 0.45
CA ILE A 236 11.58 8.95 0.09
C ILE A 236 11.98 9.75 1.34
N THR A 237 11.05 10.01 2.26
CA THR A 237 11.40 10.66 3.54
C THR A 237 12.39 9.82 4.35
N ASP A 238 12.18 8.50 4.44
CA ASP A 238 13.14 7.59 5.08
C ASP A 238 14.52 7.70 4.43
N ARG A 239 14.56 7.73 3.09
CA ARG A 239 15.83 7.85 2.35
C ARG A 239 16.51 9.18 2.67
N LEU A 240 15.80 10.30 2.58
CA LEU A 240 16.34 11.63 2.89
C LEU A 240 16.86 11.72 4.33
N TRP A 241 16.13 11.16 5.29
CA TRP A 241 16.57 11.09 6.68
C TRP A 241 17.81 10.21 6.85
N SER A 242 17.82 9.01 6.23
CA SER A 242 18.97 8.10 6.31
C SER A 242 20.24 8.71 5.70
N LEU A 243 20.11 9.47 4.62
CA LEU A 243 21.23 10.15 3.97
C LEU A 243 21.80 11.28 4.84
N LEU A 244 20.94 12.01 5.55
CA LEU A 244 21.34 13.01 6.53
C LEU A 244 22.14 12.38 7.69
N ILE A 245 21.65 11.27 8.25
CA ILE A 245 22.36 10.55 9.32
C ILE A 245 23.69 9.99 8.81
N ALA A 246 23.71 9.38 7.62
CA ALA A 246 24.93 8.88 7.00
C ALA A 246 25.97 10.00 6.80
N GLU A 247 25.54 11.18 6.35
CA GLU A 247 26.43 12.33 6.21
C GLU A 247 27.05 12.77 7.54
N LEU A 248 26.27 12.77 8.63
CA LEU A 248 26.81 13.07 9.97
C LEU A 248 27.81 12.01 10.43
N MET A 249 27.57 10.74 10.10
CA MET A 249 28.49 9.64 10.44
C MET A 249 29.79 9.75 9.64
N GLU A 250 29.73 10.00 8.33
CA GLU A 250 30.90 10.21 7.47
C GLU A 250 31.81 11.35 7.96
N GLN A 251 31.20 12.40 8.52
CA GLN A 251 31.92 13.57 9.04
C GLN A 251 32.37 13.42 10.50
N ASN A 252 32.16 12.26 11.12
CA ASN A 252 32.39 12.04 12.56
C ASN A 252 31.63 13.02 13.47
N LEU A 253 30.49 13.56 13.00
CA LEU A 253 29.62 14.48 13.73
C LEU A 253 28.51 13.76 14.49
N PHE A 254 28.26 12.47 14.20
CA PHE A 254 27.21 11.67 14.84
C PHE A 254 27.62 11.16 16.26
N ASN A 255 27.85 12.10 17.18
CA ASN A 255 28.20 11.84 18.59
C ASN A 255 27.00 12.03 19.54
N ASP A 256 27.22 11.87 20.85
CA ASP A 256 26.15 12.02 21.86
C ASP A 256 25.50 13.41 21.85
N THR A 257 26.31 14.45 21.61
CA THR A 257 25.82 15.82 21.52
C THR A 257 24.88 15.99 20.32
N ALA A 258 25.28 15.52 19.13
CA ALA A 258 24.43 15.58 17.94
C ALA A 258 23.15 14.77 18.12
N ARG A 259 23.22 13.55 18.68
CA ARG A 259 22.02 12.74 18.98
C ARG A 259 21.07 13.48 19.92
N LYS A 260 21.59 14.11 20.98
CA LYS A 260 20.79 14.90 21.92
C LYS A 260 20.11 16.08 21.22
N ILE A 261 20.84 16.83 20.39
CA ILE A 261 20.29 17.94 19.60
C ILE A 261 19.16 17.45 18.69
N ILE A 262 19.34 16.31 18.00
CA ILE A 262 18.30 15.73 17.15
C ILE A 262 17.05 15.38 17.97
N ILE A 263 17.22 14.74 19.14
CA ILE A 263 16.09 14.39 20.03
C ILE A 263 15.36 15.66 20.49
N ASP A 264 16.09 16.70 20.91
CA ASP A 264 15.50 17.96 21.37
C ASP A 264 14.74 18.68 20.25
N GLU A 265 15.26 18.66 19.02
CA GLU A 265 14.59 19.21 17.84
C GLU A 265 13.35 18.41 17.44
N MET A 266 13.40 17.07 17.50
CA MET A 266 12.23 16.21 17.31
C MET A 266 11.14 16.51 18.35
N LYS A 267 11.54 16.70 19.61
CA LYS A 267 10.62 17.08 20.70
C LYS A 267 10.00 18.45 20.45
N ARG A 268 10.77 19.43 19.96
CA ARG A 268 10.26 20.77 19.58
C ARG A 268 9.12 20.68 18.57
N ILE A 269 9.23 19.78 17.59
CA ILE A 269 8.18 19.54 16.58
C ILE A 269 7.12 18.50 17.00
N LYS A 270 7.08 18.16 18.30
CA LYS A 270 6.10 17.25 18.92
C LYS A 270 6.16 15.84 18.33
N ILE A 271 7.36 15.29 18.22
CA ILE A 271 7.63 13.90 17.81
C ILE A 271 8.40 13.21 18.93
N ASN A 272 7.94 12.03 19.36
CA ASN A 272 8.69 11.19 20.28
C ASN A 272 9.75 10.41 19.49
N PHE A 273 11.02 10.64 19.77
CA PHE A 273 12.13 10.09 18.99
C PHE A 273 13.31 9.77 19.91
N GLN A 274 13.91 8.61 19.71
CA GLN A 274 15.02 8.12 20.50
C GLN A 274 16.03 7.38 19.63
N PHE A 275 17.27 7.33 20.11
CA PHE A 275 18.35 6.51 19.55
C PHE A 275 18.70 5.40 20.54
N TRP A 276 19.03 4.21 20.04
CA TRP A 276 19.59 3.12 20.84
C TRP A 276 20.65 2.36 20.05
N GLN A 277 21.54 1.66 20.75
CA GLN A 277 22.48 0.76 20.10
C GLN A 277 21.95 -0.67 20.15
N ASP A 278 22.11 -1.39 19.04
CA ASP A 278 21.94 -2.83 19.05
C ASP A 278 23.09 -3.51 19.82
N HIS A 279 22.75 -4.38 20.77
CA HIS A 279 23.67 -5.03 21.69
C HIS A 279 24.71 -5.92 20.98
N GLY A 280 24.37 -6.47 19.81
CA GLY A 280 25.28 -7.29 19.00
C GLY A 280 26.15 -6.47 18.07
N SER A 281 25.51 -5.71 17.16
CA SER A 281 26.22 -5.05 16.05
C SER A 281 26.87 -3.71 16.41
N LYS A 282 26.58 -3.15 17.60
CA LYS A 282 26.92 -1.76 18.01
C LYS A 282 26.40 -0.71 17.02
N THR A 283 25.46 -1.06 16.16
CA THR A 283 24.85 -0.12 15.22
C THR A 283 23.84 0.75 15.95
N TRP A 284 23.82 2.03 15.59
CA TRP A 284 22.82 2.96 16.10
C TRP A 284 21.52 2.80 15.32
N ASN A 285 20.45 2.54 16.05
CA ASN A 285 19.08 2.52 15.57
C ASN A 285 18.31 3.72 16.13
N TYR A 286 17.18 4.01 15.51
CA TYR A 286 16.33 5.13 15.89
C TYR A 286 14.86 4.84 15.66
N THR A 287 14.00 5.59 16.36
CA THR A 287 12.56 5.42 16.31
C THR A 287 12.06 5.53 14.87
N SER A 288 11.33 4.51 14.40
CA SER A 288 10.67 4.57 13.09
C SER A 288 9.60 5.66 13.09
N LEU A 289 9.67 6.58 12.14
CA LEU A 289 8.72 7.69 12.03
C LEU A 289 7.42 7.22 11.38
N MET A 290 6.29 7.63 11.95
CA MET A 290 4.97 7.41 11.35
C MET A 290 4.70 8.44 10.23
N GLY A 291 3.70 8.21 9.38
CA GLY A 291 3.43 9.07 8.22
C GLY A 291 3.26 10.56 8.54
N ASN A 292 2.51 10.90 9.59
CA ASN A 292 2.35 12.29 10.02
C ASN A 292 3.63 12.89 10.58
N ASP A 293 4.45 12.09 11.27
CA ASP A 293 5.71 12.55 11.84
C ASP A 293 6.75 12.79 10.75
N LYS A 294 6.79 11.94 9.71
CA LYS A 294 7.60 12.18 8.50
C LYS A 294 7.28 13.51 7.83
N VAL A 295 6.00 13.82 7.65
CA VAL A 295 5.54 15.10 7.09
C VAL A 295 5.95 16.29 7.96
N LYS A 296 5.92 16.15 9.30
CA LYS A 296 6.41 17.19 10.21
C LYS A 296 7.92 17.36 10.14
N VAL A 297 8.70 16.27 10.09
CA VAL A 297 10.16 16.31 9.96
C VAL A 297 10.55 17.02 8.68
N LEU A 298 9.93 16.64 7.55
CA LEU A 298 10.16 17.29 6.26
C LEU A 298 9.95 18.79 6.32
N GLN A 299 8.93 19.29 7.02
CA GLN A 299 8.60 20.71 7.04
C GLN A 299 9.35 21.50 8.13
N PHE A 300 9.51 20.94 9.32
CA PHE A 300 9.76 21.73 10.53
C PHE A 300 11.05 21.38 11.26
N PHE A 301 11.75 20.30 10.91
CA PHE A 301 13.02 19.95 11.55
C PHE A 301 14.10 21.00 11.22
N ASP A 302 14.72 21.61 12.23
CA ASP A 302 15.71 22.66 11.97
C ASP A 302 17.09 22.06 11.66
N LEU A 303 17.42 22.00 10.37
CA LEU A 303 18.68 21.44 9.88
C LEU A 303 19.91 22.27 10.33
N THR A 304 19.74 23.56 10.68
CA THR A 304 20.85 24.42 11.13
C THR A 304 21.42 24.00 12.48
N LYS A 305 20.71 23.15 13.21
CA LYS A 305 21.12 22.62 14.51
C LYS A 305 22.21 21.57 14.41
N ILE A 306 22.32 20.90 13.26
CA ILE A 306 23.21 19.76 13.05
C ILE A 306 24.10 19.89 11.80
N LEU A 307 23.81 20.85 10.91
CA LEU A 307 24.57 21.11 9.70
C LEU A 307 25.06 22.57 9.70
N SER A 308 26.16 22.84 8.98
CA SER A 308 26.58 24.21 8.71
C SER A 308 25.49 24.98 7.97
N MET A 309 25.38 26.30 8.18
CA MET A 309 24.32 27.13 7.59
C MET A 309 24.18 26.92 6.07
N ARG A 310 25.29 26.93 5.35
CA ARG A 310 25.31 26.70 3.89
C ARG A 310 24.77 25.32 3.52
N ARG A 311 25.16 24.26 4.25
CA ARG A 311 24.71 22.89 3.98
C ARG A 311 23.24 22.72 4.34
N ALA A 312 22.82 23.25 5.48
CA ALA A 312 21.44 23.26 5.94
C ALA A 312 20.51 23.90 4.92
N THR A 313 20.88 25.03 4.30
CA THR A 313 20.07 25.71 3.27
C THR A 313 19.81 24.81 2.06
N ILE A 314 20.82 24.13 1.53
CA ILE A 314 20.68 23.29 0.33
C ILE A 314 19.86 22.03 0.64
N VAL A 315 20.10 21.38 1.80
CA VAL A 315 19.33 20.20 2.22
C VAL A 315 17.86 20.59 2.52
N ARG A 316 17.63 21.76 3.11
CA ARG A 316 16.30 22.34 3.34
C ARG A 316 15.56 22.58 2.04
N ASP A 317 16.21 23.17 1.03
CA ASP A 317 15.60 23.37 -0.30
C ASP A 317 15.17 22.04 -0.94
N LEU A 318 16.03 21.01 -0.86
CA LEU A 318 15.70 19.67 -1.35
C LEU A 318 14.48 19.06 -0.64
N TRP A 319 14.39 19.18 0.69
CA TRP A 319 13.27 18.65 1.48
C TRP A 319 11.98 19.42 1.19
N ASN A 320 12.05 20.75 1.08
CA ASN A 320 10.91 21.60 0.76
C ASN A 320 10.35 21.27 -0.63
N LYS A 321 11.20 21.19 -1.66
CA LYS A 321 10.80 20.83 -3.01
C LYS A 321 10.21 19.42 -3.10
N PHE A 322 10.73 18.46 -2.33
CA PHE A 322 10.11 17.15 -2.24
C PHE A 322 8.70 17.21 -1.62
N TYR A 323 8.54 17.97 -0.53
CA TYR A 323 7.24 18.16 0.11
C TYR A 323 6.24 18.85 -0.83
N GLU A 324 6.68 19.83 -1.61
CA GLU A 324 5.86 20.47 -2.66
C GLU A 324 5.41 19.48 -3.72
N LEU A 325 6.29 18.60 -4.22
CA LEU A 325 5.91 17.51 -5.13
C LEU A 325 4.87 16.60 -4.51
N TYR A 326 5.04 16.23 -3.23
CA TYR A 326 4.05 15.43 -2.53
C TYR A 326 2.68 16.10 -2.43
N ILE A 327 2.62 17.41 -2.21
CA ILE A 327 1.34 18.13 -2.27
C ILE A 327 0.78 18.13 -3.69
N LYS A 328 1.61 18.48 -4.68
CA LYS A 328 1.21 18.64 -6.09
C LYS A 328 0.64 17.36 -6.69
N MET A 329 1.23 16.19 -6.41
CA MET A 329 0.71 14.92 -6.96
C MET A 329 -0.72 14.58 -6.49
N LYS A 330 -1.16 15.14 -5.36
CA LYS A 330 -2.51 14.92 -4.79
C LYS A 330 -3.52 15.99 -5.22
N ASP A 331 -3.06 17.06 -5.83
CA ASP A 331 -3.88 18.20 -6.22
C ASP A 331 -4.46 17.97 -7.62
N PRO A 332 -5.79 17.88 -7.78
CA PRO A 332 -6.43 17.64 -9.08
C PRO A 332 -6.26 18.81 -10.06
N THR A 333 -5.81 19.98 -9.61
CA THR A 333 -5.61 21.17 -10.44
C THR A 333 -4.23 21.23 -11.10
N VAL A 334 -3.27 20.45 -10.59
CA VAL A 334 -1.90 20.43 -11.11
C VAL A 334 -1.85 19.67 -12.43
N LYS A 335 -1.23 20.27 -13.45
CA LYS A 335 -1.01 19.61 -14.73
C LYS A 335 0.14 18.62 -14.63
N ALA A 336 -0.01 17.47 -15.28
CA ALA A 336 1.01 16.42 -15.33
C ALA A 336 2.36 16.94 -15.85
N GLU A 337 2.37 17.83 -16.84
CA GLU A 337 3.58 18.42 -17.42
C GLU A 337 4.32 19.34 -16.42
N ASP A 338 3.58 20.18 -15.70
CA ASP A 338 4.16 21.04 -14.66
C ASP A 338 4.80 20.18 -13.56
N PHE A 339 4.11 19.12 -13.15
CA PHE A 339 4.65 18.14 -12.20
C PHE A 339 5.92 17.46 -12.72
N LYS A 340 5.94 17.00 -13.98
CA LYS A 340 7.12 16.36 -14.59
C LYS A 340 8.34 17.29 -14.51
N ASN A 341 8.17 18.54 -14.90
CA ASN A 341 9.23 19.54 -14.87
C ASN A 341 9.75 19.80 -13.45
N ASP A 342 8.86 19.95 -12.48
CA ASP A 342 9.24 20.12 -11.07
C ASP A 342 9.98 18.89 -10.51
N ALA A 343 9.55 17.68 -10.90
CA ALA A 343 10.15 16.44 -10.43
C ALA A 343 11.56 16.23 -11.02
N ILE A 344 11.76 16.57 -12.29
CA ILE A 344 13.09 16.57 -12.94
C ILE A 344 14.00 17.62 -12.29
N ASN A 345 13.49 18.82 -12.01
CA ASN A 345 14.24 19.86 -11.30
C ASN A 345 14.67 19.40 -9.90
N TRP A 346 13.77 18.71 -9.19
CA TRP A 346 14.08 18.14 -7.88
C TRP A 346 15.14 17.03 -7.96
N LEU A 347 15.06 16.14 -8.94
CA LEU A 347 16.09 15.12 -9.15
C LEU A 347 17.45 15.73 -9.54
N THR A 348 17.44 16.79 -10.33
CA THR A 348 18.65 17.55 -10.69
C THR A 348 19.30 18.14 -9.45
N LEU A 349 18.51 18.74 -8.55
CA LEU A 349 18.99 19.19 -7.25
C LEU A 349 19.55 18.03 -6.42
N PHE A 350 18.81 16.92 -6.31
CA PHE A 350 19.25 15.72 -5.59
C PHE A 350 20.62 15.23 -6.05
N LEU A 351 20.88 15.25 -7.36
CA LEU A 351 22.12 14.80 -8.00
C LEU A 351 23.18 15.89 -8.16
N THR A 352 23.06 17.02 -7.46
CA THR A 352 24.05 18.12 -7.55
C THR A 352 25.45 17.58 -7.28
N PRO A 353 26.40 17.67 -8.24
CA PRO A 353 27.74 17.12 -8.07
C PRO A 353 28.56 17.95 -7.08
N SER A 354 29.62 17.34 -6.54
CA SER A 354 30.60 18.11 -5.76
C SER A 354 31.50 18.92 -6.70
N GLU A 355 31.85 20.13 -6.30
CA GLU A 355 32.77 21.01 -7.04
C GLU A 355 34.12 21.12 -6.33
N GLY A 356 35.21 21.11 -7.10
CA GLY A 356 36.57 21.27 -6.59
C GLY A 356 37.23 19.96 -6.12
N ILE A 357 38.45 20.08 -5.61
CA ILE A 357 39.27 18.93 -5.19
C ILE A 357 38.92 18.56 -3.74
N PRO A 358 38.57 17.31 -3.43
CA PRO A 358 38.30 16.88 -2.05
C PRO A 358 39.41 17.29 -1.08
N ASN A 359 39.02 17.65 0.16
CA ASN A 359 39.93 18.09 1.22
C ASN A 359 40.70 19.40 0.96
N THR A 360 40.22 20.26 0.05
CA THR A 360 40.77 21.61 -0.18
C THR A 360 39.79 22.71 0.25
N GLN A 361 40.28 23.93 0.51
CA GLN A 361 39.43 25.08 0.87
C GLN A 361 38.37 25.42 -0.20
N GLY A 362 38.61 25.08 -1.47
CA GLY A 362 37.69 25.31 -2.58
C GLY A 362 36.63 24.21 -2.77
N PHE A 363 36.69 23.11 -2.01
CA PHE A 363 35.76 22.00 -2.15
C PHE A 363 34.34 22.38 -1.71
N LYS A 364 33.36 22.14 -2.57
CA LYS A 364 31.94 22.28 -2.25
C LYS A 364 31.29 20.91 -2.42
N LYS A 365 30.93 20.28 -1.30
CA LYS A 365 30.20 19.00 -1.32
C LYS A 365 28.85 19.19 -2.02
N GLY A 366 28.60 18.38 -3.04
CA GLY A 366 27.31 18.24 -3.71
C GLY A 366 26.27 17.57 -2.82
N LEU A 367 25.11 17.21 -3.35
CA LEU A 367 24.07 16.54 -2.58
C LEU A 367 24.30 15.03 -2.53
N TYR A 368 23.64 14.26 -3.39
CA TYR A 368 23.61 12.80 -3.32
C TYR A 368 23.97 12.18 -4.66
N GLN A 369 24.39 10.92 -4.62
CA GLN A 369 24.87 10.18 -5.78
C GLN A 369 23.73 9.40 -6.47
N PRO A 370 23.89 9.02 -7.74
CA PRO A 370 22.95 8.15 -8.45
C PRO A 370 22.56 6.88 -7.67
N ASP A 371 23.51 6.24 -6.98
CA ASP A 371 23.27 5.04 -6.17
C ASP A 371 22.34 5.26 -4.97
N ASN A 372 22.06 6.52 -4.62
CA ASN A 372 21.10 6.88 -3.58
C ASN A 372 19.65 6.95 -4.09
N ILE A 373 19.43 6.81 -5.41
CA ILE A 373 18.10 6.76 -6.02
C ILE A 373 17.41 5.43 -5.67
N THR A 374 16.29 5.54 -4.97
CA THR A 374 15.42 4.39 -4.69
C THR A 374 14.43 4.17 -5.83
N PRO A 375 13.80 2.98 -5.91
CA PRO A 375 12.68 2.75 -6.82
C PRO A 375 11.57 3.80 -6.69
N TYR A 376 11.27 4.25 -5.47
CA TYR A 376 10.27 5.29 -5.24
C TYR A 376 10.69 6.67 -5.78
N ILE A 377 11.99 7.02 -5.69
CA ILE A 377 12.51 8.26 -6.31
C ILE A 377 12.35 8.20 -7.83
N HIS A 378 12.72 7.07 -8.44
CA HIS A 378 12.55 6.87 -9.88
C HIS A 378 11.07 7.00 -10.30
N VAL A 379 10.16 6.37 -9.57
CA VAL A 379 8.72 6.41 -9.87
C VAL A 379 8.15 7.80 -9.70
N LEU A 380 8.53 8.51 -8.64
CA LEU A 380 8.15 9.92 -8.43
C LEU A 380 8.50 10.77 -9.64
N VAL A 381 9.73 10.63 -10.15
CA VAL A 381 10.26 11.54 -11.18
C VAL A 381 9.74 11.19 -12.57
N PHE A 382 9.68 9.91 -12.91
CA PHE A 382 9.45 9.48 -14.28
C PHE A 382 8.03 9.00 -14.57
N HIS A 383 7.30 8.50 -13.56
CA HIS A 383 6.02 7.82 -13.81
C HIS A 383 4.81 8.53 -13.20
N ILE A 384 4.97 9.31 -12.13
CA ILE A 384 3.83 9.97 -11.48
C ILE A 384 3.11 10.94 -12.43
N SER A 385 3.83 11.71 -13.24
CA SER A 385 3.21 12.58 -14.25
C SER A 385 2.40 11.79 -15.30
N GLU A 386 2.90 10.62 -15.72
CA GLU A 386 2.17 9.75 -16.66
C GLU A 386 0.86 9.28 -16.04
N PHE A 387 0.89 8.80 -14.79
CA PHE A 387 -0.33 8.39 -14.09
C PHE A 387 -1.29 9.53 -13.79
N MET A 388 -0.78 10.75 -13.52
CA MET A 388 -1.62 11.94 -13.40
C MET A 388 -2.37 12.24 -14.70
N ALA A 389 -1.71 12.09 -15.85
CA ALA A 389 -2.32 12.29 -17.15
C ALA A 389 -3.36 11.20 -17.48
N ILE A 390 -3.00 9.92 -17.29
CA ILE A 390 -3.87 8.78 -17.59
C ILE A 390 -5.11 8.76 -16.68
N HIS A 391 -4.93 9.03 -15.38
CA HIS A 391 -5.99 8.92 -14.36
C HIS A 391 -6.52 10.28 -13.90
N GLN A 392 -6.41 11.31 -14.74
CA GLN A 392 -6.86 12.68 -14.44
C GLN A 392 -8.32 12.72 -13.96
N LYS A 393 -9.18 11.84 -14.49
CA LYS A 393 -10.58 11.70 -14.07
C LYS A 393 -10.69 11.59 -12.55
N TRP A 394 -9.87 10.79 -11.88
CA TRP A 394 -9.96 10.55 -10.43
C TRP A 394 -8.92 11.31 -9.61
N GLY A 395 -7.77 11.61 -10.22
CA GLY A 395 -6.59 12.09 -9.52
C GLY A 395 -5.89 10.97 -8.74
N LEU A 396 -4.59 11.13 -8.48
CA LEU A 396 -3.78 10.09 -7.83
C LEU A 396 -4.22 9.74 -6.40
N LYS A 397 -4.80 10.72 -5.69
CA LYS A 397 -5.29 10.52 -4.32
C LYS A 397 -6.35 9.41 -4.22
N ALA A 398 -7.12 9.16 -5.29
CA ALA A 398 -8.10 8.06 -5.35
C ALA A 398 -7.44 6.66 -5.24
N PHE A 399 -6.15 6.56 -5.56
CA PHE A 399 -5.36 5.34 -5.54
C PHE A 399 -4.49 5.17 -4.28
N SER A 400 -4.63 6.08 -3.31
CA SER A 400 -3.97 6.04 -2.00
C SER A 400 -4.27 4.75 -1.23
N CYS A 401 -3.26 4.11 -0.67
CA CYS A 401 -3.42 2.90 0.16
C CYS A 401 -3.83 3.20 1.60
N SER A 402 -3.94 4.47 1.99
CA SER A 402 -4.35 4.87 3.35
C SER A 402 -5.69 4.30 3.81
N GLY A 403 -6.65 4.13 2.89
CA GLY A 403 -7.95 3.53 3.21
C GLY A 403 -7.86 2.02 3.48
N VAL A 404 -6.97 1.33 2.76
CA VAL A 404 -6.71 -0.12 2.91
C VAL A 404 -5.97 -0.39 4.21
N GLU A 405 -4.94 0.41 4.54
CA GLU A 405 -4.21 0.32 5.81
C GLU A 405 -5.14 0.50 7.02
N LYS A 406 -6.02 1.51 6.99
CA LYS A 406 -7.01 1.72 8.06
C LYS A 406 -7.98 0.55 8.19
N LYS A 407 -8.46 0.00 7.07
CA LYS A 407 -9.32 -1.19 7.08
C LYS A 407 -8.62 -2.39 7.69
N ASN A 408 -7.34 -2.56 7.39
CA ASN A 408 -6.53 -3.62 7.98
C ASN A 408 -6.43 -3.44 9.51
N HIS A 409 -6.14 -2.23 9.97
CA HIS A 409 -6.13 -1.90 11.41
C HIS A 409 -7.48 -2.18 12.08
N GLU A 410 -8.61 -1.89 11.43
CA GLU A 410 -9.95 -2.20 11.93
C GLU A 410 -10.17 -3.72 12.05
N GLN A 411 -9.76 -4.51 11.05
CA GLN A 411 -9.87 -5.98 11.08
C GLN A 411 -9.01 -6.60 12.18
N VAL A 412 -7.77 -6.14 12.36
CA VAL A 412 -6.88 -6.58 13.44
C VAL A 412 -7.46 -6.23 14.81
N SER A 413 -7.99 -5.01 14.95
CA SER A 413 -8.64 -4.59 16.19
C SER A 413 -9.86 -5.46 16.51
N TYR A 414 -10.66 -5.80 15.49
CA TYR A 414 -11.82 -6.69 15.64
C TYR A 414 -11.41 -8.10 16.07
N PHE A 415 -10.36 -8.64 15.44
CA PHE A 415 -9.79 -9.95 15.78
C PHE A 415 -9.45 -10.04 17.27
N PHE A 416 -8.65 -9.10 17.79
CA PHE A 416 -8.27 -9.08 19.20
C PHE A 416 -9.42 -8.80 20.15
N CYS A 417 -10.33 -7.88 19.81
CA CYS A 417 -11.49 -7.57 20.64
C CYS A 417 -12.40 -8.78 20.84
N LYS A 418 -12.33 -9.78 19.95
CA LYS A 418 -13.15 -10.99 19.98
C LYS A 418 -12.44 -12.14 20.68
N THR A 419 -11.22 -12.46 20.28
CA THR A 419 -10.44 -13.55 20.89
C THR A 419 -10.21 -13.32 22.39
N MET A 420 -10.03 -12.06 22.82
CA MET A 420 -9.75 -11.71 24.22
C MET A 420 -11.00 -11.56 25.12
N LYS A 421 -12.23 -11.55 24.58
CA LYS A 421 -13.45 -11.26 25.38
C LYS A 421 -14.26 -12.49 25.79
N ASP A 422 -14.10 -13.62 25.10
CA ASP A 422 -14.93 -14.81 25.32
C ASP A 422 -14.25 -15.90 26.17
N GLY A 423 -13.07 -15.61 26.76
CA GLY A 423 -12.43 -16.42 27.81
C GLY A 423 -12.30 -17.92 27.48
N GLY A 424 -11.93 -18.27 26.24
CA GLY A 424 -11.79 -19.66 25.79
C GLY A 424 -13.07 -20.51 25.85
N GLY A 425 -14.24 -19.90 26.10
CA GLY A 425 -15.44 -20.61 26.53
C GLY A 425 -16.39 -21.09 25.41
N LYS A 426 -16.13 -20.78 24.15
CA LYS A 426 -16.99 -21.22 23.03
C LYS A 426 -16.31 -22.26 22.17
N LYS A 427 -16.28 -23.50 22.64
CA LYS A 427 -16.00 -24.70 21.82
C LYS A 427 -17.01 -24.96 20.67
N ASN A 428 -17.96 -24.04 20.39
CA ASN A 428 -19.13 -24.30 19.54
C ASN A 428 -19.45 -23.22 18.49
N SER A 429 -18.62 -22.19 18.22
CA SER A 429 -18.79 -21.39 17.00
C SER A 429 -18.11 -22.10 15.84
N GLN A 430 -18.90 -22.75 14.97
CA GLN A 430 -18.45 -23.39 13.73
C GLN A 430 -17.84 -22.42 12.68
N SER A 431 -17.62 -21.13 12.99
CA SER A 431 -17.08 -20.12 12.07
C SER A 431 -15.69 -19.68 12.49
N SER A 432 -14.71 -19.78 11.58
CA SER A 432 -13.36 -19.25 11.83
C SER A 432 -13.38 -17.72 12.03
N ALA A 433 -12.41 -17.17 12.75
CA ALA A 433 -12.29 -15.72 12.99
C ALA A 433 -12.35 -14.89 11.68
N ILE A 434 -11.82 -15.43 10.59
CA ILE A 434 -11.91 -14.85 9.24
C ILE A 434 -13.36 -14.72 8.76
N VAL A 435 -14.17 -15.76 8.92
CA VAL A 435 -15.58 -15.75 8.53
C VAL A 435 -16.35 -14.72 9.35
N GLU A 436 -16.07 -14.60 10.65
CA GLU A 436 -16.72 -13.62 11.50
C GLU A 436 -16.39 -12.18 11.12
N ILE A 437 -15.12 -11.90 10.77
CA ILE A 437 -14.70 -10.60 10.23
C ILE A 437 -15.49 -10.27 8.96
N LEU A 438 -15.59 -11.21 8.02
CA LEU A 438 -16.32 -11.02 6.77
C LEU A 438 -17.84 -10.88 6.99
N GLN A 439 -18.41 -11.64 7.94
CA GLN A 439 -19.81 -11.48 8.35
C GLN A 439 -20.06 -10.11 8.97
N ASN A 440 -19.12 -9.59 9.76
CA ASN A 440 -19.20 -8.25 10.31
C ASN A 440 -19.24 -7.20 9.20
N GLU A 441 -18.38 -7.34 8.19
CA GLU A 441 -18.42 -6.45 7.03
C GLU A 441 -19.74 -6.55 6.25
N ASN A 442 -20.31 -7.74 6.09
CA ASN A 442 -21.63 -7.91 5.47
C ASN A 442 -22.73 -7.20 6.29
N ARG A 443 -22.68 -7.27 7.62
CA ARG A 443 -23.61 -6.55 8.51
C ARG A 443 -23.46 -5.03 8.36
N THR A 444 -22.23 -4.53 8.39
CA THR A 444 -21.94 -3.09 8.20
C THR A 444 -22.46 -2.61 6.84
N LEU A 445 -22.22 -3.40 5.79
CA LEU A 445 -22.74 -3.11 4.46
C LEU A 445 -24.28 -3.04 4.45
N PHE A 446 -24.93 -3.99 5.12
CA PHE A 446 -26.38 -4.02 5.25
C PHE A 446 -26.93 -2.79 6.00
N TYR A 447 -26.35 -2.43 7.14
CA TYR A 447 -26.81 -1.29 7.92
C TYR A 447 -26.63 0.03 7.16
N ASN A 448 -25.49 0.21 6.49
CA ASN A 448 -25.21 1.39 5.68
C ASN A 448 -26.20 1.54 4.51
N HIS A 449 -26.55 0.45 3.84
CA HIS A 449 -27.51 0.48 2.73
C HIS A 449 -28.94 0.80 3.19
N ASN A 450 -29.34 0.33 4.37
CA ASN A 450 -30.70 0.56 4.89
C ASN A 450 -30.83 1.84 5.73
N ASN A 451 -29.79 2.70 5.78
CA ASN A 451 -29.73 3.90 6.64
C ASN A 451 -30.12 3.61 8.10
N ILE A 452 -29.79 2.42 8.60
CA ILE A 452 -30.06 2.03 9.99
C ILE A 452 -28.91 2.62 10.83
N PRO A 453 -29.18 3.49 11.83
CA PRO A 453 -28.14 4.02 12.69
C PRO A 453 -27.41 2.88 13.39
N LEU A 454 -26.08 2.91 13.38
CA LEU A 454 -25.20 2.00 14.15
C LEU A 454 -25.26 2.28 15.68
N ASN A 455 -26.35 2.88 16.17
CA ASN A 455 -26.59 3.06 17.58
C ASN A 455 -27.36 1.86 18.12
N TYR A 456 -26.76 1.23 19.13
CA TYR A 456 -27.22 0.13 19.98
C TYR A 456 -26.56 -1.24 19.75
N GLN A 457 -26.17 -1.80 20.89
CA GLN A 457 -25.44 -3.03 21.14
C GLN A 457 -25.63 -4.10 20.06
N ASN A 458 -24.49 -4.57 19.52
CA ASN A 458 -24.38 -5.75 18.66
C ASN A 458 -25.46 -6.80 18.99
N PRO A 459 -26.34 -7.17 18.05
CA PRO A 459 -27.25 -8.28 18.28
C PRO A 459 -26.42 -9.51 18.61
N LYS A 460 -26.65 -10.08 19.79
CA LYS A 460 -26.11 -11.38 20.18
C LYS A 460 -26.77 -12.41 19.28
N THR A 461 -25.99 -12.98 18.35
CA THR A 461 -26.29 -14.15 17.50
C THR A 461 -27.39 -14.01 16.44
N ILE A 462 -27.01 -14.19 15.17
CA ILE A 462 -27.90 -14.60 14.07
C ILE A 462 -27.29 -15.89 13.50
N HIS A 463 -28.01 -17.02 13.59
CA HIS A 463 -27.57 -18.31 13.07
C HIS A 463 -27.68 -18.36 11.54
N ILE A 464 -26.61 -18.80 10.86
CA ILE A 464 -26.58 -19.07 9.42
C ILE A 464 -26.36 -20.58 9.22
N LYS A 465 -27.18 -21.21 8.36
CA LYS A 465 -26.94 -22.57 7.86
C LYS A 465 -25.80 -22.53 6.82
N THR A 466 -24.68 -23.18 7.13
CA THR A 466 -23.61 -23.49 6.18
C THR A 466 -24.11 -24.57 5.21
N GLN A 467 -23.99 -24.32 3.90
CA GLN A 467 -23.99 -25.37 2.87
C GLN A 467 -22.55 -25.55 2.41
N ASN A 468 -22.00 -26.75 2.63
CA ASN A 468 -20.77 -27.18 2.00
C ASN A 468 -21.08 -27.47 0.52
N ILE A 469 -20.26 -26.93 -0.39
CA ILE A 469 -20.22 -27.34 -1.80
C ILE A 469 -19.08 -28.33 -1.95
#